data_AF-A0A379RVS7-F1
#
_entry.id   AF-A0A379RVS7-F1
#
_cell.length_a   1.000
_cell.length_b   1.000
_cell.length_c   1.000
_cell.angle_alpha   90.00
_cell.angle_beta   90.00
_cell.angle_gamma   90.00
#
_symmetry.space_group_name_H-M   'P 1'
#
loop_
_entity.id
_entity.type
_entity.pdbx_description
1 polymer ?
#
loop_
_entity_poly.entity_id
_entity_poly.type
_entity_poly.pdbx_seq_one_letter_code
_entity_poly.pdbx_strand_id
1 'polypeptide(L)'
;MAFSGVVNEPMKMGGVDLRLKFSGDSLGDLYDLTGVLLPDTPPFETDGRLVAKIDAEKSSVFDYRGFNGRIGDSDIHGSLTYTTGKPRPKLAGDVESRQLRLADLGPLIGVDSGKGAEQSKRSEQHKGEKSVQPADKVLPYDRFETDKWDVMDADVRFKGRRIEHGGSLPISDLSTHIILKNADLRLQPLKFGLAGGSIVSNIHLEGNKKPMQGRADIQARRLKLKELMPDVELMQKTLGELNGDADIRGTGNSVAALLGNSNGNLKLLMNDGLISRNLMEIVGLNVGNYIVGQIFGDDEVRVNCAAANLILRTAWRDRNFLLSILKMR
;
A
#
# COMPACT_ATOMS: atom_id res chain seq x y z
N MET A 1 24.30 -9.12 7.60
CA MET A 1 23.64 -10.32 7.05
C MET A 1 24.27 -11.58 7.66
N ALA A 2 23.46 -12.56 8.05
CA ALA A 2 23.92 -13.84 8.57
C ALA A 2 23.28 -15.00 7.77
N PHE A 3 24.11 -15.94 7.33
CA PHE A 3 23.68 -17.14 6.60
C PHE A 3 23.98 -18.38 7.45
N SER A 4 22.96 -19.17 7.76
CA SER A 4 23.15 -20.48 8.37
C SER A 4 22.22 -21.48 7.68
N GLY A 5 22.80 -22.50 7.07
CA GLY A 5 22.05 -23.59 6.45
C GLY A 5 22.59 -24.94 6.87
N VAL A 6 21.70 -25.91 7.04
CA VAL A 6 22.08 -27.33 7.21
C VAL A 6 21.93 -28.00 5.85
N VAL A 7 23.04 -28.43 5.28
CA VAL A 7 23.08 -29.12 4.00
C VAL A 7 22.84 -30.61 4.25
N ASN A 8 21.65 -31.10 3.89
CA ASN A 8 21.30 -32.50 4.13
C ASN A 8 21.82 -33.42 3.01
N GLU A 9 21.89 -32.95 1.76
CA GLU A 9 22.45 -33.71 0.62
C GLU A 9 23.16 -32.74 -0.35
N PRO A 10 24.50 -32.52 -0.24
CA PRO A 10 25.15 -31.39 -0.89
C PRO A 10 25.17 -31.44 -2.41
N MET A 11 25.25 -32.63 -3.01
CA MET A 11 25.35 -32.80 -4.46
C MET A 11 24.89 -34.20 -4.87
N LYS A 12 23.63 -34.32 -5.29
CA LYS A 12 23.22 -35.34 -6.27
C LYS A 12 22.78 -34.59 -7.53
N MET A 13 23.59 -34.68 -8.58
CA MET A 13 23.26 -34.23 -9.95
C MET A 13 22.66 -32.81 -10.06
N GLY A 14 23.51 -31.78 -9.91
CA GLY A 14 23.18 -30.42 -10.37
C GLY A 14 22.13 -29.63 -9.57
N GLY A 15 21.85 -30.02 -8.33
CA GLY A 15 20.91 -29.31 -7.47
C GLY A 15 21.30 -29.28 -6.00
N VAL A 16 20.61 -28.45 -5.23
CA VAL A 16 20.81 -28.26 -3.79
C VAL A 16 19.46 -28.40 -3.08
N ASP A 17 19.42 -29.15 -1.98
CA ASP A 17 18.24 -29.23 -1.10
C ASP A 17 18.70 -29.01 0.34
N LEU A 18 18.40 -27.83 0.88
CA LEU A 18 18.85 -27.42 2.20
C LEU A 18 17.76 -26.68 2.96
N ARG A 19 17.86 -26.73 4.29
CA ARG A 19 17.12 -25.81 5.14
C ARG A 19 17.93 -24.53 5.24
N LEU A 20 17.36 -23.44 4.76
CA LEU A 20 17.98 -22.12 4.75
C LEU A 20 17.38 -21.27 5.86
N LYS A 21 18.21 -20.72 6.74
CA LYS A 21 17.86 -19.57 7.57
C LYS A 21 18.59 -18.33 7.06
N PHE A 22 17.86 -17.25 6.87
CA PHE A 22 18.35 -16.04 6.24
C PHE A 22 17.91 -14.81 7.01
N SER A 23 18.85 -13.90 7.33
CA SER A 23 18.53 -12.63 7.96
C SER A 23 19.43 -11.49 7.50
N GLY A 24 18.87 -10.29 7.52
CA GLY A 24 19.53 -9.05 7.10
C GLY A 24 18.78 -7.83 7.59
N ASP A 25 19.39 -6.66 7.38
CA ASP A 25 18.83 -5.38 7.82
C ASP A 25 17.73 -4.86 6.87
N SER A 26 17.78 -5.24 5.58
CA SER A 26 16.76 -4.97 4.56
C SER A 26 16.73 -6.11 3.53
N LEU A 27 15.55 -6.45 3.00
CA LEU A 27 15.46 -7.34 1.84
C LEU A 27 16.11 -6.72 0.59
N GLY A 28 16.17 -5.39 0.50
CA GLY A 28 16.80 -4.68 -0.61
C GLY A 28 18.31 -4.93 -0.73
N ASP A 29 18.97 -5.27 0.37
CA ASP A 29 20.42 -5.58 0.39
C ASP A 29 20.73 -6.96 -0.21
N LEU A 30 19.71 -7.76 -0.50
CA LEU A 30 19.87 -9.10 -1.05
C LEU A 30 20.25 -9.13 -2.52
N TYR A 31 20.02 -8.03 -3.22
CA TYR A 31 20.34 -7.93 -4.64
C TYR A 31 21.82 -8.21 -4.90
N ASP A 32 22.72 -7.60 -4.12
CA ASP A 32 24.17 -7.75 -4.29
C ASP A 32 24.67 -9.18 -4.03
N LEU A 33 23.92 -9.97 -3.24
CA LEU A 33 24.28 -11.34 -2.91
C LEU A 33 23.62 -12.38 -3.82
N THR A 34 22.39 -12.13 -4.24
CA THR A 34 21.53 -13.16 -4.85
C THR A 34 21.09 -12.82 -6.27
N GLY A 35 21.25 -11.57 -6.70
CA GLY A 35 20.70 -11.06 -7.96
C GLY A 35 19.17 -10.92 -7.95
N VAL A 36 18.51 -11.20 -6.83
CA VAL A 36 17.06 -11.04 -6.66
C VAL A 36 16.77 -9.61 -6.20
N LEU A 37 16.07 -8.84 -7.02
CA LEU A 37 15.65 -7.50 -6.64
C LEU A 37 14.45 -7.57 -5.70
N LEU A 38 14.64 -7.16 -4.46
CA LEU A 38 13.58 -7.07 -3.46
C LEU A 38 13.48 -5.62 -2.96
N PRO A 39 12.31 -5.19 -2.46
CA PRO A 39 12.16 -3.83 -1.98
C PRO A 39 12.93 -3.62 -0.67
N ASP A 40 13.19 -2.36 -0.33
CA ASP A 40 13.73 -2.03 0.99
C ASP A 40 12.69 -2.32 2.08
N THR A 41 13.14 -2.87 3.20
CA THR A 41 12.30 -3.28 4.33
C THR A 41 13.00 -3.01 5.66
N PRO A 42 12.27 -3.04 6.80
CA PRO A 42 12.89 -3.26 8.10
C PRO A 42 13.67 -4.59 8.15
N PRO A 43 14.45 -4.82 9.24
CA PRO A 43 15.19 -6.06 9.42
C PRO A 43 14.30 -7.28 9.27
N PHE A 44 14.82 -8.28 8.56
CA PHE A 44 14.07 -9.49 8.26
C PHE A 44 14.83 -10.73 8.72
N GLU A 45 14.06 -11.78 9.00
CA GLU A 45 14.58 -13.14 9.15
C GLU A 45 13.58 -14.14 8.58
N THR A 46 14.07 -15.18 7.92
CA THR A 46 13.24 -16.29 7.43
C THR A 46 13.95 -17.62 7.64
N ASP A 47 13.18 -18.69 7.78
CA ASP A 47 13.63 -20.07 7.72
C ASP A 47 12.71 -20.88 6.80
N GLY A 48 13.28 -21.70 5.94
CA GLY A 48 12.51 -22.52 5.01
C GLY A 48 13.36 -23.54 4.28
N ARG A 49 12.75 -24.30 3.37
CA ARG A 49 13.46 -25.28 2.55
C ARG A 49 13.77 -24.70 1.19
N LEU A 50 15.03 -24.59 0.83
CA LEU A 50 15.47 -24.19 -0.50
C LEU A 50 15.79 -25.43 -1.33
N VAL A 51 15.10 -25.59 -2.45
CA VAL A 51 15.40 -26.58 -3.48
C VAL A 51 15.85 -25.85 -4.73
N ALA A 52 17.15 -25.92 -5.05
CA ALA A 52 17.72 -25.33 -6.25
C ALA A 52 17.99 -26.42 -7.29
N LYS A 53 17.59 -26.16 -8.54
CA LYS A 53 18.02 -26.89 -9.73
C LYS A 53 18.90 -25.94 -10.53
N ILE A 54 20.18 -26.25 -10.62
CA ILE A 54 21.18 -25.39 -11.25
C ILE A 54 21.45 -25.93 -12.63
N ASP A 55 21.12 -25.13 -13.64
CA ASP A 55 21.43 -25.39 -15.04
C ASP A 55 22.05 -24.12 -15.61
N ALA A 56 23.33 -24.24 -15.99
CA ALA A 56 24.13 -23.12 -16.52
C ALA A 56 23.84 -22.83 -18.00
N GLU A 57 23.28 -23.80 -18.74
CA GLU A 57 22.99 -23.66 -20.17
C GLU A 57 21.56 -23.18 -20.43
N LYS A 58 20.62 -23.49 -19.53
CA LYS A 58 19.20 -23.09 -19.64
C LYS A 58 18.84 -22.04 -18.59
N SER A 59 18.20 -22.47 -17.52
CA SER A 59 17.71 -21.65 -16.44
C SER A 59 17.84 -22.40 -15.13
N SER A 60 18.35 -21.71 -14.12
CA SER A 60 18.38 -22.21 -12.76
C SER A 60 17.08 -21.84 -12.06
N VAL A 61 16.52 -22.78 -11.31
CA VAL A 61 15.25 -22.62 -10.59
C VAL A 61 15.50 -22.81 -9.10
N PHE A 62 15.09 -21.84 -8.30
CA PHE A 62 15.26 -21.82 -6.85
C PHE A 62 13.88 -21.78 -6.19
N ASP A 63 13.43 -22.90 -5.64
CA ASP A 63 12.17 -22.99 -4.91
C ASP A 63 12.43 -22.83 -3.41
N TYR A 64 12.02 -21.70 -2.84
CA TYR A 64 12.00 -21.49 -1.40
C TYR A 64 10.61 -21.84 -0.86
N ARG A 65 10.50 -23.01 -0.24
CA ARG A 65 9.23 -23.67 0.09
C ARG A 65 8.92 -23.57 1.56
N GLY A 66 7.65 -23.25 1.85
CA GLY A 66 7.07 -23.25 3.20
C GLY A 66 7.89 -22.44 4.19
N PHE A 67 8.43 -21.29 3.76
CA PHE A 67 9.22 -20.47 4.64
C PHE A 67 8.33 -19.82 5.70
N ASN A 68 8.90 -19.61 6.88
CA ASN A 68 8.34 -18.80 7.96
C ASN A 68 9.36 -17.73 8.33
N GLY A 69 8.91 -16.59 8.80
CA GLY A 69 9.81 -15.49 9.09
C GLY A 69 9.11 -14.25 9.60
N ARG A 70 9.89 -13.18 9.66
CA ARG A 70 9.43 -11.84 10.04
C ARG A 70 10.11 -10.78 9.20
N ILE A 71 9.41 -9.68 8.97
CA ILE A 71 9.94 -8.42 8.44
C ILE A 71 9.50 -7.34 9.43
N GLY A 72 10.46 -6.70 10.10
CA GLY A 72 10.18 -5.91 11.28
C GLY A 72 9.46 -6.76 12.33
N ASP A 73 8.28 -6.32 12.73
CA ASP A 73 7.45 -7.03 13.70
C ASP A 73 6.27 -7.77 13.02
N SER A 74 6.23 -7.79 11.69
CA SER A 74 5.21 -8.51 10.90
C SER A 74 5.66 -9.94 10.61
N ASP A 75 4.79 -10.94 10.83
CA ASP A 75 5.10 -12.31 10.39
C ASP A 75 4.96 -12.44 8.88
N ILE A 76 5.78 -13.30 8.26
CA ILE A 76 5.71 -13.61 6.84
C ILE A 76 5.90 -15.10 6.63
N HIS A 77 5.14 -15.66 5.71
CA HIS A 77 5.19 -17.07 5.37
C HIS A 77 4.78 -17.28 3.93
N GLY A 78 5.22 -18.38 3.32
CA GLY A 78 4.82 -18.65 1.95
C GLY A 78 5.76 -19.58 1.19
N SER A 79 5.68 -19.48 -0.14
CA SER A 79 6.60 -20.14 -1.05
C SER A 79 6.88 -19.25 -2.26
N LEU A 80 8.15 -19.14 -2.62
CA LEU A 80 8.61 -18.34 -3.74
C LEU A 80 9.50 -19.19 -4.64
N THR A 81 9.32 -19.04 -5.95
CA THR A 81 10.18 -19.61 -6.98
C THR A 81 10.88 -18.47 -7.70
N TYR A 82 12.21 -18.50 -7.69
CA TYR A 82 13.03 -17.62 -8.50
C TYR A 82 13.60 -18.41 -9.67
N THR A 83 13.35 -17.96 -10.89
CA THR A 83 13.84 -18.59 -12.12
C THR A 83 14.78 -17.62 -12.83
N THR A 84 16.03 -18.03 -13.03
CA THR A 84 16.97 -17.24 -13.84
C THR A 84 16.63 -17.38 -15.32
N GLY A 85 17.03 -16.41 -16.14
CA GLY A 85 16.80 -16.48 -17.57
C GLY A 85 16.96 -15.15 -18.26
N LYS A 86 16.96 -15.21 -19.60
CA LYS A 86 16.94 -14.03 -20.47
C LYS A 86 15.51 -13.78 -20.99
N PRO A 87 15.10 -12.53 -21.20
CA PRO A 87 15.87 -11.31 -20.96
C PRO A 87 16.01 -10.94 -19.48
N ARG A 88 15.13 -11.46 -18.61
CA ARG A 88 15.11 -11.17 -17.17
C ARG A 88 14.77 -12.42 -16.36
N PRO A 89 15.27 -12.54 -15.13
CA PRO A 89 14.78 -13.52 -14.18
C PRO A 89 13.33 -13.22 -13.77
N LYS A 90 12.63 -14.23 -13.22
CA LYS A 90 11.27 -14.11 -12.71
C LYS A 90 11.17 -14.59 -11.27
N LEU A 91 10.54 -13.80 -10.40
CA LEU A 91 10.11 -14.20 -9.07
C LEU A 91 8.59 -14.48 -9.06
N ALA A 92 8.15 -15.63 -8.56
CA ALA A 92 6.74 -15.97 -8.50
C ALA A 92 6.37 -16.72 -7.22
N GLY A 93 5.13 -16.59 -6.76
CA GLY A 93 4.63 -17.40 -5.65
C GLY A 93 3.57 -16.71 -4.80
N ASP A 94 3.34 -17.27 -3.63
CA ASP A 94 2.31 -16.82 -2.70
C ASP A 94 2.96 -16.55 -1.34
N VAL A 95 2.66 -15.37 -0.80
CA VAL A 95 3.18 -14.86 0.46
C VAL A 95 2.02 -14.39 1.32
N GLU A 96 2.04 -14.72 2.59
CA GLU A 96 0.99 -14.36 3.53
C GLU A 96 1.62 -13.86 4.84
N SER A 97 0.87 -13.01 5.54
CA SER A 97 1.13 -12.55 6.90
C SER A 97 -0.15 -12.74 7.72
N ARG A 98 -0.04 -13.33 8.92
CA ARG A 98 -1.19 -13.47 9.83
C ARG A 98 -1.46 -12.15 10.55
N GLN A 99 -0.40 -11.45 10.93
CA GLN A 99 -0.36 -10.13 11.53
C GLN A 99 0.68 -9.28 10.81
N LEU A 100 0.18 -8.30 10.07
CA LEU A 100 0.96 -7.36 9.29
C LEU A 100 0.85 -5.98 9.93
N ARG A 101 1.96 -5.37 10.29
CA ARG A 101 1.94 -4.01 10.82
C ARG A 101 2.03 -3.03 9.66
N LEU A 102 1.14 -2.03 9.67
CA LEU A 102 1.15 -1.01 8.63
C LEU A 102 2.47 -0.22 8.62
N ALA A 103 3.12 -0.07 9.78
CA ALA A 103 4.42 0.56 9.91
C ALA A 103 5.52 -0.17 9.11
N ASP A 104 5.47 -1.50 9.04
CA ASP A 104 6.49 -2.30 8.34
C ASP A 104 6.30 -2.28 6.81
N LEU A 105 5.12 -1.88 6.33
CA LEU A 105 4.85 -1.61 4.91
C LEU A 105 5.31 -0.22 4.46
N GLY A 106 5.65 0.66 5.40
CA GLY A 106 5.99 2.06 5.14
C GLY A 106 7.02 2.24 4.02
N PRO A 107 8.18 1.56 4.05
CA PRO A 107 9.22 1.74 3.04
C PRO A 107 8.76 1.39 1.63
N LEU A 108 7.81 0.45 1.49
CA LEU A 108 7.26 0.04 0.19
C LEU A 108 6.45 1.14 -0.50
N ILE A 109 5.86 2.06 0.28
CA ILE A 109 5.02 3.15 -0.20
C ILE A 109 5.66 4.53 0.03
N GLY A 110 6.92 4.58 0.44
CA GLY A 110 7.66 5.81 0.68
C GLY A 110 7.30 6.53 1.98
N VAL A 111 6.93 5.78 3.01
CA VAL A 111 6.63 6.29 4.35
C VAL A 111 7.69 5.82 5.32
N ASP A 112 8.23 6.75 6.09
CA ASP A 112 9.18 6.45 7.15
C ASP A 112 8.53 5.57 8.24
N SER A 113 9.05 4.36 8.40
CA SER A 113 8.52 3.35 9.30
C SER A 113 8.93 3.60 10.76
N GLY A 114 8.38 4.64 11.40
CA GLY A 114 8.39 4.87 12.86
C GLY A 114 9.53 4.22 13.67
N LYS A 115 9.22 3.48 14.75
CA LYS A 115 10.23 2.76 15.55
C LYS A 115 10.76 1.56 14.74
N GLY A 116 11.91 1.73 14.10
CA GLY A 116 12.51 0.81 13.12
C GLY A 116 13.17 1.58 11.95
N ALA A 117 12.69 2.80 11.74
CA ALA A 117 13.22 3.79 10.81
C ALA A 117 14.74 3.99 10.91
N GLU A 118 15.35 3.93 12.09
CA GLU A 118 16.79 4.20 12.21
C GLU A 118 17.67 3.17 11.51
N GLN A 119 17.23 1.92 11.40
CA GLN A 119 17.99 0.86 10.71
C GLN A 119 17.73 0.86 9.20
N SER A 120 16.49 1.07 8.76
CA SER A 120 16.17 1.28 7.33
C SER A 120 16.77 2.59 6.79
N LYS A 121 16.82 3.66 7.60
CA LYS A 121 17.57 4.89 7.30
C LYS A 121 19.06 4.67 7.19
N ARG A 122 19.62 3.65 7.86
CA ARG A 122 21.05 3.35 7.77
C ARG A 122 21.38 2.69 6.43
N SER A 123 20.53 1.79 5.93
CA SER A 123 20.63 1.28 4.54
C SER A 123 20.42 2.40 3.50
N GLU A 124 19.50 3.35 3.73
CA GLU A 124 19.31 4.52 2.86
C GLU A 124 20.50 5.50 2.93
N GLN A 125 21.11 5.69 4.11
CA GLN A 125 22.32 6.49 4.29
C GLN A 125 23.52 5.92 3.53
N HIS A 126 23.62 4.60 3.40
CA HIS A 126 24.63 3.95 2.56
C HIS A 126 24.40 4.20 1.05
N LYS A 127 23.15 4.46 0.64
CA LYS A 127 22.76 4.72 -0.76
C LYS A 127 22.71 6.21 -1.14
N GLY A 128 22.88 7.14 -0.19
CA GLY A 128 22.95 8.58 -0.44
C GLY A 128 21.61 9.27 -0.74
N GLU A 129 20.49 8.54 -0.65
CA GLU A 129 19.16 9.03 -0.98
C GLU A 129 18.40 9.40 0.30
N LYS A 130 18.63 10.62 0.81
CA LYS A 130 17.79 11.18 1.89
C LYS A 130 16.58 11.88 1.27
N SER A 131 15.47 11.17 1.08
CA SER A 131 14.18 11.84 0.97
C SER A 131 13.61 12.00 2.37
N VAL A 132 13.66 13.22 2.91
CA VAL A 132 13.00 13.53 4.18
C VAL A 132 11.56 13.94 3.85
N GLN A 133 10.59 13.17 4.32
CA GLN A 133 9.17 13.53 4.22
C GLN A 133 8.96 14.94 4.79
N PRO A 134 8.51 15.92 3.99
CA PRO A 134 8.29 17.28 4.50
C PRO A 134 7.18 17.29 5.56
N ALA A 135 7.42 17.99 6.68
CA ALA A 135 6.50 18.00 7.83
C ALA A 135 5.10 18.57 7.51
N ASP A 136 4.97 19.38 6.46
CA ASP A 136 3.71 19.96 5.99
C ASP A 136 2.95 19.05 5.00
N LYS A 137 3.48 17.86 4.68
CA LYS A 137 2.96 16.98 3.64
C LYS A 137 2.42 15.68 4.20
N VAL A 138 1.15 15.41 3.89
CA VAL A 138 0.45 14.18 4.29
C VAL A 138 0.76 13.01 3.34
N LEU A 139 0.99 13.28 2.05
CA LEU A 139 1.25 12.23 1.06
C LEU A 139 2.74 11.90 0.96
N PRO A 140 3.12 10.61 0.77
CA PRO A 140 4.51 10.18 0.62
C PRO A 140 5.25 10.86 -0.54
N TYR A 141 6.41 11.46 -0.28
CA TYR A 141 7.26 12.11 -1.29
C TYR A 141 8.41 11.24 -1.80
N ASP A 142 8.75 10.17 -1.08
CA ASP A 142 9.84 9.28 -1.46
C ASP A 142 9.59 8.66 -2.83
N ARG A 143 10.68 8.54 -3.58
CA ARG A 143 10.61 8.18 -4.99
C ARG A 143 10.64 6.68 -5.17
N PHE A 144 9.80 6.18 -6.05
CA PHE A 144 9.92 4.83 -6.58
C PHE A 144 11.18 4.73 -7.45
N GLU A 145 11.99 3.72 -7.18
CA GLU A 145 13.19 3.37 -7.94
C GLU A 145 12.83 2.61 -9.24
N THR A 146 12.08 3.27 -10.14
CA THR A 146 11.55 2.62 -11.36
C THR A 146 12.64 2.12 -12.30
N ASP A 147 13.86 2.66 -12.21
CA ASP A 147 15.02 2.19 -12.98
C ASP A 147 15.41 0.74 -12.62
N LYS A 148 15.11 0.29 -11.39
CA LYS A 148 15.35 -1.09 -10.97
C LYS A 148 14.27 -2.05 -11.48
N TRP A 149 13.10 -1.56 -11.87
CA TRP A 149 11.96 -2.42 -12.24
C TRP A 149 12.16 -3.19 -13.55
N ASP A 150 13.15 -2.83 -14.36
CA ASP A 150 13.50 -3.58 -15.58
C ASP A 150 14.52 -4.71 -15.35
N VAL A 151 14.97 -4.90 -14.11
CA VAL A 151 15.97 -5.93 -13.76
C VAL A 151 15.34 -7.33 -13.64
N MET A 152 14.06 -7.41 -13.29
CA MET A 152 13.35 -8.65 -12.96
C MET A 152 11.85 -8.55 -13.25
N ASP A 153 11.23 -9.67 -13.64
CA ASP A 153 9.77 -9.81 -13.65
C ASP A 153 9.27 -10.43 -12.33
N ALA A 154 8.06 -10.10 -11.90
CA ALA A 154 7.43 -10.64 -10.68
C ALA A 154 5.97 -11.05 -10.91
N ASP A 155 5.54 -12.09 -10.20
CA ASP A 155 4.17 -12.63 -10.23
C ASP A 155 3.85 -13.22 -8.85
N VAL A 156 3.56 -12.33 -7.91
CA VAL A 156 3.46 -12.66 -6.48
C VAL A 156 2.08 -12.31 -5.96
N ARG A 157 1.42 -13.25 -5.28
CA ARG A 157 0.22 -12.97 -4.51
C ARG A 157 0.60 -12.72 -3.07
N PHE A 158 0.10 -11.65 -2.49
CA PHE A 158 0.32 -11.29 -1.10
C PHE A 158 -0.99 -11.20 -0.35
N LYS A 159 -1.04 -11.68 0.89
CA LYS A 159 -2.21 -11.60 1.77
C LYS A 159 -1.83 -11.31 3.23
N GLY A 160 -2.26 -10.17 3.77
CA GLY A 160 -2.25 -9.87 5.20
C GLY A 160 -3.63 -10.13 5.81
N ARG A 161 -3.74 -11.09 6.74
CA ARG A 161 -5.04 -11.45 7.35
C ARG A 161 -5.54 -10.47 8.39
N ARG A 162 -4.61 -9.84 9.12
CA ARG A 162 -4.90 -8.83 10.14
C ARG A 162 -3.87 -7.72 9.99
N ILE A 163 -4.33 -6.49 9.83
CA ILE A 163 -3.46 -5.33 9.87
C ILE A 163 -3.45 -4.76 11.29
N GLU A 164 -2.26 -4.67 11.87
CA GLU A 164 -2.02 -3.83 13.03
C GLU A 164 -1.76 -2.42 12.52
N HIS A 165 -2.77 -1.58 12.65
CA HIS A 165 -2.68 -0.16 12.40
C HIS A 165 -2.49 0.59 13.73
N GLY A 166 -1.81 1.74 13.68
CA GLY A 166 -1.72 2.61 14.85
C GLY A 166 -3.06 3.29 15.15
N GLY A 167 -3.02 4.47 15.79
CA GLY A 167 -4.23 5.25 16.09
C GLY A 167 -4.99 5.79 14.86
N SER A 168 -4.44 5.64 13.64
CA SER A 168 -5.03 6.19 12.42
C SER A 168 -5.60 5.09 11.50
N LEU A 169 -6.73 5.44 10.85
CA LEU A 169 -7.48 4.71 9.81
C LEU A 169 -7.57 3.17 10.02
N PRO A 170 -8.74 2.63 10.43
CA PRO A 170 -8.90 1.22 10.75
C PRO A 170 -8.89 0.34 9.50
N ILE A 171 -7.68 -0.02 9.06
CA ILE A 171 -7.44 -1.01 8.00
C ILE A 171 -7.44 -2.39 8.66
N SER A 172 -8.21 -3.35 8.13
CA SER A 172 -8.38 -4.66 8.78
C SER A 172 -7.55 -5.78 8.17
N ASP A 173 -7.46 -5.83 6.85
CA ASP A 173 -6.86 -6.90 6.06
C ASP A 173 -6.37 -6.34 4.72
N LEU A 174 -5.51 -7.09 4.02
CA LEU A 174 -5.00 -6.71 2.71
C LEU A 174 -4.75 -7.94 1.85
N SER A 175 -5.07 -7.88 0.57
CA SER A 175 -4.68 -8.89 -0.41
C SER A 175 -4.37 -8.23 -1.75
N THR A 176 -3.32 -8.66 -2.43
CA THR A 176 -2.96 -8.14 -3.75
C THR A 176 -2.31 -9.19 -4.63
N HIS A 177 -2.46 -9.05 -5.94
CA HIS A 177 -1.65 -9.75 -6.94
C HIS A 177 -0.70 -8.73 -7.59
N ILE A 178 0.58 -8.88 -7.27
CA ILE A 178 1.68 -8.05 -7.76
C ILE A 178 2.21 -8.68 -9.03
N ILE A 179 2.06 -7.98 -10.14
CA ILE A 179 2.59 -8.39 -11.44
C ILE A 179 3.56 -7.30 -11.88
N LEU A 180 4.84 -7.65 -12.04
CA LEU A 180 5.84 -6.79 -12.65
C LEU A 180 6.31 -7.47 -13.94
N LYS A 181 6.16 -6.79 -15.07
CA LYS A 181 6.58 -7.34 -16.36
C LYS A 181 7.18 -6.26 -17.24
N ASN A 182 8.45 -6.37 -17.61
CA ASN A 182 9.14 -5.35 -18.41
C ASN A 182 9.01 -3.92 -17.80
N ALA A 183 9.28 -3.78 -16.51
CA ALA A 183 9.08 -2.54 -15.74
C ALA A 183 7.62 -2.00 -15.68
N ASP A 184 6.62 -2.79 -16.09
CA ASP A 184 5.19 -2.50 -15.94
C ASP A 184 4.67 -3.13 -14.65
N LEU A 185 4.39 -2.32 -13.63
CA LEU A 185 3.88 -2.80 -12.34
C LEU A 185 2.35 -2.73 -12.29
N ARG A 186 1.72 -3.82 -11.87
CA ARG A 186 0.27 -3.91 -11.66
C ARG A 186 -0.04 -4.52 -10.31
N LEU A 187 -1.02 -3.93 -9.64
CA LEU A 187 -1.65 -4.48 -8.43
C LEU A 187 -3.11 -4.78 -8.77
N GLN A 188 -3.45 -6.05 -8.99
CA GLN A 188 -4.70 -6.43 -9.65
C GLN A 188 -5.39 -7.66 -9.04
N PRO A 189 -6.39 -7.48 -8.17
CA PRO A 189 -6.73 -6.24 -7.46
C PRO A 189 -5.85 -6.07 -6.22
N LEU A 190 -5.65 -4.83 -5.77
CA LEU A 190 -5.35 -4.51 -4.38
C LEU A 190 -6.67 -4.37 -3.62
N LYS A 191 -6.90 -5.23 -2.63
CA LYS A 191 -8.09 -5.20 -1.79
C LYS A 191 -7.69 -5.05 -0.33
N PHE A 192 -8.40 -4.21 0.41
CA PHE A 192 -8.24 -4.11 1.85
C PHE A 192 -9.55 -3.67 2.51
N GLY A 193 -9.79 -4.13 3.73
CA GLY A 193 -10.87 -3.61 4.56
C GLY A 193 -10.49 -2.26 5.17
N LEU A 194 -11.44 -1.34 5.22
CA LEU A 194 -11.26 -0.01 5.81
C LEU A 194 -12.57 0.43 6.48
N ALA A 195 -12.51 0.87 7.74
CA ALA A 195 -13.65 1.45 8.45
C ALA A 195 -14.91 0.58 8.38
N GLY A 196 -14.74 -0.74 8.59
CA GLY A 196 -15.80 -1.74 8.54
C GLY A 196 -16.34 -2.06 7.14
N GLY A 197 -15.88 -1.36 6.10
CA GLY A 197 -16.20 -1.58 4.70
C GLY A 197 -15.02 -2.18 3.93
N SER A 198 -15.04 -2.01 2.61
CA SER A 198 -14.00 -2.56 1.72
C SER A 198 -13.58 -1.58 0.63
N ILE A 199 -12.29 -1.56 0.33
CA ILE A 199 -11.72 -0.91 -0.83
C ILE A 199 -11.14 -1.99 -1.76
N VAL A 200 -11.46 -1.89 -3.04
CA VAL A 200 -10.89 -2.69 -4.13
C VAL A 200 -10.33 -1.72 -5.16
N SER A 201 -9.07 -1.89 -5.53
CA SER A 201 -8.42 -1.06 -6.53
C SER A 201 -7.63 -1.88 -7.54
N ASN A 202 -7.57 -1.40 -8.77
CA ASN A 202 -6.60 -1.85 -9.76
C ASN A 202 -5.62 -0.70 -9.99
N ILE A 203 -4.34 -0.95 -9.73
CA ILE A 203 -3.27 0.05 -9.89
C ILE A 203 -2.35 -0.42 -11.00
N HIS A 204 -1.98 0.49 -11.89
CA HIS A 204 -1.07 0.27 -13.00
C HIS A 204 -0.04 1.40 -13.05
N LEU A 205 1.23 1.07 -12.89
CA LEU A 205 2.36 2.00 -12.90
C LEU A 205 3.34 1.60 -14.01
N GLU A 206 3.55 2.50 -14.96
CA GLU A 206 4.38 2.29 -16.15
C GLU A 206 5.81 2.79 -15.88
N GLY A 207 6.63 1.97 -15.21
CA GLY A 207 8.00 2.31 -14.80
C GLY A 207 8.98 2.49 -15.96
N ASN A 208 8.62 2.01 -17.16
CA ASN A 208 9.36 2.22 -18.40
C ASN A 208 9.17 3.63 -19.01
N LYS A 209 8.31 4.48 -18.44
CA LYS A 209 8.08 5.86 -18.88
C LYS A 209 8.76 6.85 -17.94
N LYS A 210 9.22 7.99 -18.48
CA LYS A 210 9.86 9.08 -17.72
C LYS A 210 9.20 10.43 -18.05
N PRO A 211 8.48 11.08 -17.11
CA PRO A 211 8.11 10.59 -15.77
C PRO A 211 7.19 9.36 -15.85
N MET A 212 7.17 8.55 -14.79
CA MET A 212 6.29 7.37 -14.69
C MET A 212 4.83 7.80 -14.84
N GLN A 213 4.05 7.02 -15.58
CA GLN A 213 2.60 7.18 -15.68
C GLN A 213 1.91 6.21 -14.73
N GLY A 214 0.91 6.70 -14.01
CA GLY A 214 0.14 5.88 -13.07
C GLY A 214 -1.36 6.00 -13.33
N ARG A 215 -2.06 4.87 -13.18
CA ARG A 215 -3.51 4.79 -13.21
C ARG A 215 -4.02 4.00 -12.01
N ALA A 216 -5.11 4.47 -11.42
CA ALA A 216 -5.85 3.75 -10.39
C ALA A 216 -7.35 3.79 -10.67
N ASP A 217 -7.98 2.62 -10.70
CA ASP A 217 -9.42 2.45 -10.69
C ASP A 217 -9.80 1.92 -9.30
N ILE A 218 -10.59 2.66 -8.51
CA ILE A 218 -10.81 2.42 -7.08
C ILE A 218 -12.32 2.34 -6.81
N GLN A 219 -12.73 1.35 -6.02
CA GLN A 219 -14.08 1.17 -5.54
C GLN A 219 -14.08 1.03 -4.02
N ALA A 220 -14.75 1.96 -3.35
CA ALA A 220 -15.01 1.94 -1.92
C ALA A 220 -16.48 1.59 -1.67
N ARG A 221 -16.74 0.66 -0.75
CA ARG A 221 -18.09 0.22 -0.43
C ARG A 221 -18.27 0.12 1.09
N ARG A 222 -19.43 0.62 1.57
CA ARG A 222 -19.88 0.53 2.96
C ARG A 222 -18.85 0.99 3.99
N LEU A 223 -18.10 2.05 3.69
CA LEU A 223 -17.17 2.63 4.65
C LEU A 223 -17.96 3.37 5.72
N LYS A 224 -17.82 3.01 6.99
CA LYS A 224 -18.57 3.65 8.06
C LYS A 224 -17.94 5.00 8.41
N LEU A 225 -18.73 6.06 8.32
CA LEU A 225 -18.23 7.43 8.54
C LEU A 225 -17.60 7.64 9.91
N LYS A 226 -18.22 7.09 10.96
CA LYS A 226 -17.69 7.13 12.33
C LYS A 226 -16.30 6.51 12.47
N GLU A 227 -16.04 5.41 11.73
CA GLU A 227 -14.76 4.70 11.77
C GLU A 227 -13.70 5.35 10.86
N LEU A 228 -14.11 6.07 9.80
CA LEU A 228 -13.20 6.81 8.92
C LEU A 228 -12.58 8.04 9.57
N MET A 229 -13.32 8.70 10.48
CA MET A 229 -12.90 9.95 11.13
C MET A 229 -13.04 9.82 12.65
N PRO A 230 -12.29 8.90 13.30
CA PRO A 230 -12.45 8.58 14.72
C PRO A 230 -12.14 9.79 15.61
N ASP A 231 -11.21 10.65 15.20
CA ASP A 231 -10.74 11.80 15.97
C ASP A 231 -11.61 13.06 15.82
N VAL A 232 -12.64 13.01 14.96
CA VAL A 232 -13.56 14.14 14.76
C VAL A 232 -14.81 13.92 15.59
N GLU A 233 -14.96 14.67 16.69
CA GLU A 233 -16.07 14.54 17.63
C GLU A 233 -17.45 14.64 16.96
N LEU A 234 -17.61 15.56 15.99
CA LEU A 234 -18.83 15.70 15.19
C LEU A 234 -19.16 14.44 14.35
N MET A 235 -18.14 13.67 13.96
CA MET A 235 -18.31 12.43 13.21
C MET A 235 -18.65 11.24 14.12
N GLN A 236 -18.40 11.34 15.44
CA GLN A 236 -18.77 10.28 16.39
C GLN A 236 -20.27 10.12 16.59
N LYS A 237 -21.01 11.20 16.36
CA LYS A 237 -22.49 11.24 16.32
C LYS A 237 -23.05 10.99 14.91
N THR A 238 -22.18 10.85 13.91
CA THR A 238 -22.60 10.62 12.53
C THR A 238 -22.72 9.12 12.27
N LEU A 239 -23.92 8.69 11.87
CA LEU A 239 -24.16 7.34 11.33
C LEU A 239 -24.30 7.45 9.82
N GLY A 240 -23.86 6.42 9.10
CA GLY A 240 -23.96 6.40 7.63
C GLY A 240 -22.83 5.62 6.99
N GLU A 241 -23.14 5.06 5.82
CA GLU A 241 -22.19 4.34 4.98
C GLU A 241 -21.82 5.18 3.77
N LEU A 242 -20.51 5.30 3.54
CA LEU A 242 -19.95 5.95 2.37
C LEU A 242 -19.55 4.89 1.33
N ASN A 243 -20.00 5.12 0.10
CA ASN A 243 -19.59 4.41 -1.10
C ASN A 243 -18.89 5.39 -2.02
N GLY A 244 -17.93 4.93 -2.80
CA GLY A 244 -17.28 5.77 -3.79
C GLY A 244 -16.61 5.02 -4.91
N ASP A 245 -16.47 5.68 -6.05
CA ASP A 245 -15.77 5.18 -7.22
C ASP A 245 -14.82 6.28 -7.71
N ALA A 246 -13.56 5.93 -7.95
CA ALA A 246 -12.56 6.86 -8.47
C ALA A 246 -11.82 6.26 -9.67
N ASP A 247 -11.61 7.08 -10.70
CA ASP A 247 -10.66 6.83 -11.78
C ASP A 247 -9.66 7.99 -11.76
N ILE A 248 -8.38 7.65 -11.59
CA ILE A 248 -7.29 8.61 -11.42
C ILE A 248 -6.18 8.25 -12.40
N ARG A 249 -5.67 9.23 -13.14
CA ARG A 249 -4.46 9.14 -13.96
C ARG A 249 -3.52 10.25 -13.57
N GLY A 250 -2.27 9.93 -13.30
CA GLY A 250 -1.26 10.91 -12.90
C GLY A 250 0.12 10.60 -13.44
N THR A 251 1.04 11.55 -13.29
CA THR A 251 2.44 11.41 -13.69
C THR A 251 3.38 11.80 -12.56
N GLY A 252 4.43 11.02 -12.35
CA GLY A 252 5.39 11.27 -11.28
C GLY A 252 5.95 9.97 -10.70
N ASN A 253 7.06 10.10 -10.00
CA ASN A 253 7.80 8.95 -9.46
C ASN A 253 7.60 8.80 -7.95
N SER A 254 6.53 9.34 -7.36
CA SER A 254 6.15 9.16 -5.95
C SER A 254 4.64 9.24 -5.81
N VAL A 255 4.08 8.80 -4.67
CA VAL A 255 2.63 8.91 -4.40
C VAL A 255 2.16 10.36 -4.48
N ALA A 256 2.89 11.27 -3.83
CA ALA A 256 2.58 12.70 -3.86
C ALA A 256 2.69 13.29 -5.27
N ALA A 257 3.68 12.91 -6.08
CA ALA A 257 3.82 13.40 -7.44
C ALA A 257 2.72 12.87 -8.36
N LEU A 258 2.39 11.58 -8.27
CA LEU A 258 1.29 10.96 -9.04
C LEU A 258 -0.05 11.63 -8.73
N LEU A 259 -0.39 11.79 -7.45
CA LEU A 259 -1.66 12.40 -7.05
C LEU A 259 -1.67 13.91 -7.30
N GLY A 260 -0.57 14.61 -7.03
CA GLY A 260 -0.44 16.06 -7.26
C GLY A 260 -0.48 16.45 -8.74
N ASN A 261 -0.07 15.56 -9.65
CA ASN A 261 -0.16 15.75 -11.10
C ASN A 261 -1.25 14.85 -11.72
N SER A 262 -2.31 14.55 -10.97
CA SER A 262 -3.39 13.70 -11.46
C SER A 262 -4.57 14.46 -12.06
N ASN A 263 -5.26 13.80 -12.99
CA ASN A 263 -6.61 14.10 -13.42
C ASN A 263 -7.49 12.88 -13.16
N GLY A 264 -8.78 13.09 -12.95
CA GLY A 264 -9.67 11.99 -12.63
C GLY A 264 -11.07 12.42 -12.23
N ASN A 265 -11.85 11.46 -11.79
CA ASN A 265 -13.19 11.71 -11.29
C ASN A 265 -13.44 10.84 -10.06
N LEU A 266 -13.94 11.45 -8.99
CA LEU A 266 -14.32 10.81 -7.74
C LEU A 266 -15.83 10.99 -7.54
N LYS A 267 -16.55 9.87 -7.50
CA LYS A 267 -17.97 9.81 -7.15
C LYS A 267 -18.09 9.32 -5.72
N LEU A 268 -18.89 10.00 -4.92
CA LEU A 268 -19.20 9.63 -3.55
C LEU A 268 -20.71 9.55 -3.38
N LEU A 269 -21.17 8.55 -2.67
CA LEU A 269 -22.56 8.33 -2.31
C LEU A 269 -22.65 7.92 -0.86
N MET A 270 -23.44 8.64 -0.08
CA MET A 270 -23.80 8.29 1.29
C MET A 270 -25.29 8.00 1.34
N ASN A 271 -25.67 6.87 1.94
CA ASN A 271 -27.06 6.50 2.16
C ASN A 271 -27.35 6.45 3.66
N ASP A 272 -28.59 6.76 4.02
CA ASP A 272 -29.17 6.58 5.36
C ASP A 272 -28.28 7.16 6.47
N GLY A 273 -27.81 8.39 6.25
CA GLY A 273 -26.95 9.10 7.18
C GLY A 273 -27.74 9.80 8.29
N LEU A 274 -27.17 9.87 9.48
CA LEU A 274 -27.54 10.81 10.53
C LEU A 274 -26.39 11.77 10.67
N ILE A 275 -26.61 13.05 10.40
CA ILE A 275 -25.58 14.09 10.48
C ILE A 275 -25.95 15.05 11.60
N SER A 276 -24.95 15.47 12.37
CA SER A 276 -25.02 16.59 13.33
C SER A 276 -25.65 17.84 12.68
N ARG A 277 -26.66 18.45 13.32
CA ARG A 277 -27.25 19.71 12.85
C ARG A 277 -26.19 20.81 12.81
N ASN A 278 -25.30 20.85 13.80
CA ASN A 278 -24.20 21.82 13.83
C ASN A 278 -23.29 21.69 12.61
N LEU A 279 -23.02 20.46 12.15
CA LEU A 279 -22.24 20.23 10.92
C LEU A 279 -22.97 20.74 9.67
N MET A 280 -24.30 20.55 9.56
CA MET A 280 -25.07 21.09 8.44
C MET A 280 -25.09 22.62 8.40
N GLU A 281 -25.14 23.28 9.56
CA GLU A 281 -25.18 24.74 9.64
C GLU A 281 -23.84 25.39 9.27
N ILE A 282 -22.71 24.72 9.59
CA ILE A 282 -21.38 25.11 9.10
C ILE A 282 -21.33 25.04 7.56
N VAL A 283 -21.80 23.94 6.98
CA VAL A 283 -21.81 23.75 5.51
C VAL A 283 -22.75 24.75 4.82
N GLY A 284 -23.83 25.16 5.49
CA GLY A 284 -24.77 26.19 5.02
C GLY A 284 -24.32 27.64 5.24
N LEU A 285 -23.11 27.88 5.79
CA LEU A 285 -22.60 29.21 6.18
C LEU A 285 -23.53 29.96 7.16
N ASN A 286 -24.35 29.24 7.93
CA ASN A 286 -25.28 29.85 8.87
C ASN A 286 -24.69 29.88 10.28
N VAL A 287 -23.72 30.78 10.48
CA VAL A 287 -22.91 30.89 11.71
C VAL A 287 -23.74 31.24 12.95
N GLY A 288 -24.89 31.90 12.77
CA GLY A 288 -25.76 32.32 13.88
C GLY A 288 -26.37 31.15 14.65
N ASN A 289 -26.79 30.09 13.97
CA ASN A 289 -27.39 28.92 14.61
C ASN A 289 -26.35 27.95 15.20
N TYR A 290 -25.16 27.85 14.61
CA TYR A 290 -24.06 27.03 15.13
C TYR A 290 -23.69 27.40 16.58
N ILE A 291 -23.70 28.69 16.90
CA ILE A 291 -23.41 29.20 18.26
C ILE A 291 -24.52 28.78 19.25
N VAL A 292 -25.77 28.70 18.81
CA VAL A 292 -26.90 28.24 19.64
C VAL A 292 -26.78 26.73 19.91
N GLY A 293 -26.42 25.93 18.89
CA GLY A 293 -26.22 24.48 19.05
C GLY A 293 -25.05 24.10 19.98
N GLN A 294 -24.02 24.95 20.09
CA GLN A 294 -22.94 24.78 21.08
C GLN A 294 -23.42 24.96 22.54
N ILE A 295 -24.46 25.78 22.77
CA ILE A 295 -24.97 26.13 24.09
C ILE A 295 -26.08 25.17 24.55
N PHE A 296 -26.92 24.68 23.62
CA PHE A 296 -28.14 23.93 23.94
C PHE A 296 -28.09 22.43 23.56
N GLY A 297 -27.02 21.95 22.92
CA GLY A 297 -26.89 20.57 22.48
C GLY A 297 -27.07 20.40 20.97
N ASP A 298 -26.54 19.30 20.43
CA ASP A 298 -26.50 19.00 19.00
C ASP A 298 -27.60 18.00 18.63
N ASP A 299 -28.53 18.42 17.79
CA ASP A 299 -29.62 17.59 17.25
C ASP A 299 -29.14 16.78 16.03
N GLU A 300 -29.65 15.57 15.86
CA GLU A 300 -29.36 14.74 14.67
C GLU A 300 -30.34 15.03 13.53
N VAL A 301 -29.84 15.12 12.30
CA VAL A 301 -30.65 15.26 11.09
C VAL A 301 -30.46 14.07 10.17
N ARG A 302 -31.56 13.42 9.78
CA ARG A 302 -31.56 12.35 8.78
C ARG A 302 -31.24 12.88 7.39
N VAL A 303 -30.36 12.18 6.72
CA VAL A 303 -29.96 12.38 5.32
C VAL A 303 -30.18 11.05 4.61
N ASN A 304 -31.28 10.98 3.85
CA ASN A 304 -31.63 9.77 3.10
C ASN A 304 -30.55 9.42 2.06
N CYS A 305 -30.12 10.43 1.30
CA CYS A 305 -29.06 10.29 0.31
C CYS A 305 -28.28 11.60 0.17
N ALA A 306 -26.95 11.49 0.11
CA ALA A 306 -26.06 12.55 -0.33
C ALA A 306 -25.12 12.01 -1.41
N ALA A 307 -25.07 12.68 -2.55
CA ALA A 307 -24.15 12.36 -3.63
C ALA A 307 -23.22 13.53 -3.90
N ALA A 308 -21.96 13.23 -4.23
CA ALA A 308 -20.99 14.21 -4.69
C ALA A 308 -20.21 13.64 -5.89
N ASN A 309 -19.92 14.49 -6.86
CA ASN A 309 -19.04 14.18 -7.98
C ASN A 309 -17.94 15.24 -8.06
N LEU A 310 -16.69 14.82 -7.88
CA LEU A 310 -15.52 15.69 -7.86
C LEU A 310 -14.65 15.37 -9.07
N ILE A 311 -14.40 16.39 -9.90
CA ILE A 311 -13.47 16.27 -11.03
C ILE A 311 -12.09 16.71 -10.55
N LEU A 312 -11.13 15.79 -10.56
CA LEU A 312 -9.73 16.07 -10.25
C LEU A 312 -9.05 16.60 -11.51
N ARG A 313 -8.37 17.75 -11.39
CA ARG A 313 -7.56 18.32 -12.48
C ARG A 313 -6.18 18.69 -11.95
N THR A 314 -5.17 18.63 -12.82
CA THR A 314 -3.75 18.91 -12.54
C THR A 314 -3.46 20.27 -11.88
N ALA A 315 -4.44 21.17 -11.80
CA ALA A 315 -4.38 22.37 -10.99
C ALA A 315 -4.82 22.11 -9.53
N TRP A 316 -4.08 21.31 -8.77
CA TRP A 316 -4.17 21.29 -7.29
C TRP A 316 -3.80 22.66 -6.66
N ARG A 317 -3.49 23.65 -7.49
CA ARG A 317 -3.12 25.03 -7.10
C ARG A 317 -4.30 26.00 -7.12
N ASP A 318 -5.40 25.72 -7.82
CA ASP A 318 -6.52 26.65 -7.97
C ASP A 318 -7.81 26.10 -7.32
N ARG A 319 -8.26 26.82 -6.30
CA ARG A 319 -9.26 26.44 -5.29
C ARG A 319 -10.70 26.38 -5.81
N ASN A 320 -11.04 25.54 -6.78
CA ASN A 320 -12.44 25.34 -7.16
C ASN A 320 -12.83 23.84 -7.08
N PHE A 321 -13.24 23.41 -5.90
CA PHE A 321 -14.03 22.18 -5.74
C PHE A 321 -15.48 22.50 -6.09
N LEU A 322 -15.95 22.03 -7.25
CA LEU A 322 -17.38 21.99 -7.53
C LEU A 322 -17.98 20.80 -6.78
N LEU A 323 -18.33 21.01 -5.50
CA LEU A 323 -19.08 20.05 -4.72
C LEU A 323 -20.57 20.21 -5.06
N SER A 324 -21.07 19.40 -5.99
CA SER A 324 -22.51 19.31 -6.22
C SER A 324 -23.10 18.32 -5.22
N ILE A 325 -23.60 18.81 -4.08
CA ILE A 325 -24.37 17.99 -3.13
C ILE A 325 -25.83 17.96 -3.59
N LEU A 326 -26.27 16.84 -4.15
CA LEU A 326 -27.70 16.61 -4.34
C LEU A 326 -28.27 15.97 -3.07
N LYS A 327 -29.05 16.75 -2.33
CA LYS A 327 -29.92 16.22 -1.27
C LYS A 327 -31.20 15.71 -1.93
N MET A 328 -31.27 14.41 -2.19
CA MET A 328 -32.53 13.79 -2.61
C MET A 328 -33.36 13.58 -1.33
N ARG A 329 -34.49 14.28 -1.24
CA ARG A 329 -35.47 14.08 -0.15
C ARG A 329 -36.14 12.73 -0.30
#